data_AF-A0ABD3Q8T3-F1
#
_entry.id   AF-A0ABD3Q8T3-F1
#
_cell.length_a   1.000
_cell.length_b   1.000
_cell.length_c   1.000
_cell.angle_alpha   90.00
_cell.angle_beta   90.00
_cell.angle_gamma   90.00
#
_symmetry.space_group_name_H-M   'P 1'
#
loop_
_entity.id
_entity.type
_entity.pdbx_description
1 polymer ?
#
loop_
_entity_poly.entity_id
_entity_poly.type
_entity_poly.pdbx_seq_one_letter_code
_entity_poly.pdbx_strand_id
1 'polypeptide(L)'
;MSTKESEFSRRDAMGLKPLLPDAKSEAQTRQKYFKMIGLFNFVVAPSFAMGLIWIANKLMSSKMTYTYRLELLRDYDLGWLYAAWYVLMLTRSYATINANGAREAARVDRPDQHTYKIMANPQSKTGAVDLSNAPYVLMENVGPVGRFNRAQRAAFHFDEGLELLLGSIFLAGIIFPQLVFGLMAIYCVGRKWFTDGYTESCEGRMGPFELVVLPSMIIAALVGIIAVQAIVL
;
A
#
# COMPACT_ATOMS: atom_id res chain seq x y z
N MET A 1 -16.03 28.51 6.71
CA MET A 1 -15.71 28.90 5.32
C MET A 1 -14.22 28.72 5.13
N SER A 2 -13.80 27.65 4.46
CA SER A 2 -12.39 27.45 4.11
C SER A 2 -12.01 28.44 3.00
N THR A 3 -10.91 29.16 3.19
CA THR A 3 -10.25 29.93 2.13
C THR A 3 -10.12 29.02 0.91
N LYS A 4 -10.64 29.43 -0.25
CA LYS A 4 -10.59 28.66 -1.49
C LYS A 4 -9.13 28.34 -1.83
N GLU A 5 -8.64 27.18 -1.40
CA GLU A 5 -7.34 26.67 -1.83
C GLU A 5 -7.41 26.49 -3.34
N SER A 6 -6.56 27.23 -4.07
CA SER A 6 -6.42 27.03 -5.50
C SER A 6 -5.61 25.77 -5.75
N GLU A 7 -6.17 24.81 -6.48
CA GLU A 7 -5.47 23.56 -6.86
C GLU A 7 -4.17 23.82 -7.63
N PHE A 8 -4.07 24.98 -8.30
CA PHE A 8 -2.87 25.42 -9.02
C PHE A 8 -1.80 26.07 -8.15
N SER A 9 -2.07 26.36 -6.88
CA SER A 9 -1.09 27.04 -6.00
C SER A 9 0.23 26.27 -5.81
N ARG A 10 0.22 24.95 -6.03
CA ARG A 10 1.39 24.07 -5.93
C ARG A 10 1.72 23.35 -7.24
N ARG A 11 1.13 23.78 -8.36
CA ARG A 11 1.25 23.11 -9.66
C ARG A 11 1.75 24.08 -10.74
N ASP A 12 2.39 23.55 -11.78
CA ASP A 12 2.80 24.31 -12.94
C ASP A 12 1.62 24.60 -13.90
N ALA A 13 1.89 25.24 -15.03
CA ALA A 13 0.88 25.53 -16.06
C ALA A 13 0.22 24.26 -16.64
N MET A 14 0.82 23.08 -16.44
CA MET A 14 0.26 21.80 -16.85
C MET A 14 -0.54 21.12 -15.72
N GLY A 15 -0.70 21.75 -14.56
CA GLY A 15 -1.30 21.10 -13.40
C GLY A 15 -0.43 19.98 -12.82
N LEU A 16 0.86 19.92 -13.13
CA LEU A 16 1.79 18.94 -12.56
C LEU A 16 2.60 19.58 -11.43
N LYS A 17 3.32 18.76 -10.66
CA LYS A 17 4.31 19.32 -9.72
C LYS A 17 5.37 20.13 -10.50
N PRO A 18 5.82 21.27 -9.95
CA PRO A 18 6.84 22.09 -10.60
C PRO A 18 8.13 21.28 -10.83
N LEU A 19 8.80 21.55 -11.95
CA LEU A 19 10.14 21.02 -12.21
C LEU A 19 11.11 21.62 -11.21
N LEU A 20 11.57 20.81 -10.26
CA LEU A 20 12.61 21.20 -9.33
C LEU A 20 13.99 20.90 -9.95
N PRO A 21 14.99 21.79 -9.81
CA PRO A 21 16.35 21.58 -10.32
C PRO A 21 17.01 20.30 -9.78
N ASP A 22 16.59 19.85 -8.61
CA ASP A 22 17.07 18.69 -7.86
C ASP A 22 16.08 17.51 -7.88
N ALA A 23 15.16 17.48 -8.85
CA ALA A 23 14.21 16.39 -9.00
C ALA A 23 14.94 15.05 -9.16
N LYS A 24 14.58 14.08 -8.32
CA LYS A 24 15.19 12.74 -8.33
C LYS A 24 14.82 12.01 -9.61
N SER A 25 15.80 11.36 -10.23
CA SER A 25 15.53 10.50 -11.38
C SER A 25 14.64 9.33 -10.99
N GLU A 26 13.94 8.75 -11.96
CA GLU A 26 13.13 7.55 -11.73
C GLU A 26 13.95 6.43 -11.08
N ALA A 27 15.18 6.21 -11.55
CA ALA A 27 16.08 5.20 -10.99
C ALA A 27 16.42 5.46 -9.52
N GLN A 28 16.71 6.72 -9.16
CA GLN A 28 16.97 7.11 -7.76
C GLN A 28 15.73 6.89 -6.88
N THR A 29 14.55 7.21 -7.39
CA THR A 29 13.28 7.00 -6.67
C THR A 29 12.97 5.52 -6.50
N ARG A 30 13.12 4.70 -7.55
CA ARG A 30 12.99 3.24 -7.45
C ARG A 30 13.97 2.67 -6.43
N GLN A 31 15.22 3.11 -6.43
CA GLN A 31 16.23 2.67 -5.46
C GLN A 31 15.83 3.04 -4.02
N LYS A 32 15.29 4.25 -3.79
CA LYS A 32 14.75 4.66 -2.48
C LYS A 32 13.65 3.71 -2.01
N TYR A 33 12.64 3.46 -2.85
CA TYR A 33 11.53 2.57 -2.48
C TYR A 33 11.98 1.12 -2.33
N PHE A 34 12.93 0.65 -3.13
CA PHE A 34 13.52 -0.68 -3.00
C PHE A 34 14.19 -0.85 -1.63
N LYS A 35 15.04 0.10 -1.22
CA LYS A 35 15.68 0.07 0.11
C LYS A 35 14.65 0.11 1.24
N MET A 36 13.67 1.00 1.14
CA MET A 36 12.64 1.17 2.17
C MET A 36 11.75 -0.07 2.30
N ILE A 37 11.17 -0.55 1.20
CA ILE A 37 10.29 -1.72 1.21
C ILE A 37 11.08 -2.99 1.55
N GLY A 38 12.32 -3.12 1.06
CA GLY A 38 13.21 -4.22 1.43
C GLY A 38 13.52 -4.23 2.93
N LEU A 39 13.85 -3.08 3.52
CA LEU A 39 14.07 -2.96 4.97
C LEU A 39 12.83 -3.39 5.75
N PHE A 40 11.64 -2.97 5.33
CA PHE A 40 10.40 -3.36 6.00
C PHE A 40 10.11 -4.87 5.87
N ASN A 41 10.20 -5.43 4.65
CA ASN A 41 9.86 -6.82 4.38
C ASN A 41 10.85 -7.82 4.97
N PHE A 42 12.15 -7.49 5.02
CA PHE A 42 13.19 -8.44 5.41
C PHE A 42 13.79 -8.18 6.79
N VAL A 43 13.57 -7.02 7.39
CA VAL A 43 14.13 -6.67 8.71
C VAL A 43 13.05 -6.28 9.70
N VAL A 44 12.32 -5.19 9.45
CA VAL A 44 11.41 -4.62 10.45
C VAL A 44 10.25 -5.58 10.75
N ALA A 45 9.46 -5.96 9.74
CA ALA A 45 8.30 -6.80 9.96
C ALA A 45 8.64 -8.21 10.48
N PRO A 46 9.68 -8.91 9.94
CA PRO A 46 10.13 -10.18 10.51
C PRO A 46 10.60 -10.07 11.97
N SER A 47 11.28 -8.97 12.34
CA SER A 47 11.72 -8.77 13.73
C SER A 47 10.54 -8.65 14.68
N PHE A 48 9.53 -7.85 14.31
CA PHE A 48 8.29 -7.76 15.09
C PHE A 48 7.54 -9.09 15.14
N ALA A 49 7.44 -9.79 14.01
CA ALA A 49 6.79 -11.10 13.93
C ALA A 49 7.47 -12.13 14.85
N MET A 50 8.80 -12.23 14.83
CA MET A 50 9.56 -13.11 15.74
C MET A 50 9.37 -12.72 17.21
N GLY A 51 9.39 -11.42 17.53
CA GLY A 51 9.11 -10.94 18.89
C GLY A 51 7.71 -11.34 19.36
N LEU A 52 6.70 -11.20 18.50
CA LEU A 52 5.32 -11.60 18.79
C LEU A 52 5.17 -13.12 18.92
N ILE A 53 5.85 -13.92 18.11
CA ILE A 53 5.91 -15.39 18.26
C ILE A 53 6.54 -15.77 19.61
N TRP A 54 7.62 -15.08 20.00
CA TRP A 54 8.27 -15.32 21.29
C TRP A 54 7.34 -14.99 22.46
N ILE A 55 6.65 -13.84 22.42
CA ILE A 55 5.66 -13.44 23.42
C ILE A 55 4.51 -14.46 23.46
N ALA A 56 3.99 -14.84 22.30
CA ALA A 56 2.95 -15.84 22.14
C ALA A 56 3.33 -17.17 22.82
N ASN A 57 4.53 -17.66 22.58
CA ASN A 57 5.03 -18.90 23.17
C ASN A 57 5.28 -18.84 24.69
N LYS A 58 5.41 -17.63 25.26
CA LYS A 58 5.63 -17.42 26.70
C LYS A 58 4.33 -17.21 27.46
N LEU A 59 3.42 -16.40 26.91
CA LEU A 59 2.20 -15.96 27.59
C LEU A 59 1.00 -16.84 27.27
N MET A 60 0.93 -17.42 26.08
CA MET A 60 -0.14 -18.33 25.73
C MET A 60 0.30 -19.74 26.12
N SER A 61 -0.40 -20.37 27.05
CA SER A 61 -0.18 -21.76 27.51
C SER A 61 -0.34 -22.82 26.40
N SER A 62 -0.45 -22.39 25.14
CA SER A 62 -0.76 -23.15 23.94
C SER A 62 0.48 -23.63 23.19
N LYS A 63 1.63 -23.84 23.85
CA LYS A 63 2.83 -24.38 23.18
C LYS A 63 2.52 -25.67 22.41
N MET A 64 1.72 -26.56 22.99
CA MET A 64 1.26 -27.78 22.31
C MET A 64 0.44 -27.46 21.05
N THR A 65 -0.36 -26.40 21.07
CA THR A 65 -1.22 -26.02 19.93
C THR A 65 -0.42 -25.47 18.75
N TYR A 66 0.65 -24.70 19.01
CA TYR A 66 1.51 -24.17 17.94
C TYR A 66 2.27 -25.29 17.22
N THR A 67 2.98 -26.14 17.98
CA THR A 67 3.76 -27.25 17.40
C THR A 67 2.86 -28.19 16.60
N TYR A 68 1.70 -28.56 17.16
CA TYR A 68 0.73 -29.40 16.46
C TYR A 68 0.24 -28.81 15.14
N ARG A 69 -0.07 -27.50 15.11
CA ARG A 69 -0.50 -26.83 13.87
C ARG A 69 0.62 -26.76 12.83
N LEU A 70 1.88 -26.61 13.26
CA LEU A 70 3.01 -26.61 12.35
C LEU A 70 3.31 -28.02 11.81
N GLU A 71 3.21 -29.06 12.64
CA GLU A 71 3.29 -30.46 12.23
C GLU A 71 2.22 -30.78 11.19
N LEU A 72 0.98 -30.31 11.38
CA LEU A 72 -0.06 -30.43 10.37
C LEU A 72 0.34 -29.81 9.03
N LEU A 73 1.00 -28.64 9.00
CA LEU A 73 1.46 -28.07 7.74
C LEU A 73 2.53 -28.94 7.05
N ARG A 74 3.37 -29.62 7.83
CA ARG A 74 4.42 -30.50 7.32
C ARG A 74 3.83 -31.80 6.77
N ASP A 75 2.92 -32.41 7.51
CA ASP A 75 2.27 -33.67 7.13
C ASP A 75 1.52 -33.58 5.78
N TYR A 76 1.06 -32.37 5.43
CA TYR A 76 0.33 -32.10 4.19
C TYR A 76 1.11 -31.24 3.18
N ASP A 77 2.43 -31.04 3.37
CA ASP A 77 3.31 -30.23 2.51
C ASP A 77 2.80 -28.79 2.24
N LEU A 78 2.01 -28.23 3.16
CA LEU A 78 1.39 -26.92 3.03
C LEU A 78 2.40 -25.78 3.16
N GLY A 79 3.63 -26.03 3.62
CA GLY A 79 4.70 -25.03 3.67
C GLY A 79 4.94 -24.33 2.32
N TRP A 80 4.80 -25.07 1.21
CA TRP A 80 4.94 -24.52 -0.14
C TRP A 80 3.81 -23.56 -0.53
N LEU A 81 2.60 -23.77 -0.01
CA LEU A 81 1.49 -22.82 -0.19
C LEU A 81 1.78 -21.49 0.49
N TYR A 82 2.34 -21.52 1.71
CA TYR A 82 2.76 -20.31 2.42
C TYR A 82 3.90 -19.59 1.68
N ALA A 83 4.88 -20.36 1.17
CA ALA A 83 5.97 -19.81 0.36
C ALA A 83 5.45 -19.15 -0.93
N ALA A 84 4.52 -19.79 -1.64
CA ALA A 84 3.92 -19.27 -2.86
C ALA A 84 3.19 -17.94 -2.61
N TRP A 85 2.40 -17.86 -1.52
CA TRP A 85 1.76 -16.61 -1.12
C TRP A 85 2.79 -15.52 -0.80
N TYR A 86 3.88 -15.86 -0.09
CA TYR A 86 4.91 -14.90 0.26
C TYR A 86 5.64 -14.36 -0.97
N VAL A 87 5.95 -15.21 -1.96
CA VAL A 87 6.51 -14.79 -3.25
C VAL A 87 5.55 -13.85 -4.00
N LEU A 88 4.25 -14.14 -4.01
CA LEU A 88 3.26 -13.25 -4.62
C LEU A 88 3.25 -11.86 -3.95
N MET A 89 3.36 -11.81 -2.61
CA MET A 89 3.48 -10.56 -1.86
C MET A 89 4.76 -9.78 -2.25
N LEU A 90 5.90 -10.45 -2.44
CA LEU A 90 7.13 -9.81 -2.91
C LEU A 90 6.99 -9.26 -4.33
N THR A 91 6.30 -9.98 -5.23
CA THR A 91 5.99 -9.48 -6.59
C THR A 91 5.12 -8.22 -6.53
N ARG A 92 4.09 -8.19 -5.68
CA ARG A 92 3.27 -6.98 -5.47
C ARG A 92 4.08 -5.82 -4.89
N SER A 93 5.01 -6.11 -3.99
CA SER A 93 5.94 -5.12 -3.44
C SER A 93 6.82 -4.51 -4.54
N TYR A 94 7.35 -5.34 -5.45
CA TYR A 94 8.10 -4.88 -6.62
C TYR A 94 7.27 -4.01 -7.57
N ALA A 95 6.03 -4.43 -7.88
CA ALA A 95 5.12 -3.62 -8.69
C ALA A 95 4.87 -2.24 -8.06
N THR A 96 4.79 -2.16 -6.73
CA THR A 96 4.66 -0.89 -5.99
C THR A 96 5.90 -0.02 -6.13
N ILE A 97 7.11 -0.60 -6.05
CA ILE A 97 8.37 0.10 -6.28
C ILE A 97 8.40 0.70 -7.69
N ASN A 98 8.03 -0.09 -8.69
CA ASN A 98 7.99 0.33 -10.08
C ASN A 98 7.01 1.50 -10.29
N ALA A 99 5.75 1.35 -9.84
CA ALA A 99 4.73 2.38 -9.97
C ALA A 99 5.11 3.69 -9.25
N ASN A 100 5.68 3.60 -8.05
CA ASN A 100 6.13 4.78 -7.31
C ASN A 100 7.33 5.47 -7.96
N GLY A 101 8.23 4.72 -8.60
CA GLY A 101 9.32 5.25 -9.41
C GLY A 101 8.83 6.05 -10.60
N ALA A 102 7.98 5.43 -11.43
CA ALA A 102 7.42 6.06 -12.62
C ALA A 102 6.58 7.30 -12.30
N ARG A 103 5.82 7.27 -11.18
CA ARG A 103 5.01 8.42 -10.75
C ARG A 103 5.83 9.67 -10.48
N GLU A 104 6.98 9.54 -9.84
CA GLU A 104 7.83 10.68 -9.51
C GLU A 104 8.33 11.37 -10.78
N ALA A 105 8.77 10.59 -11.77
CA ALA A 105 9.17 11.10 -13.07
C ALA A 105 8.02 11.77 -13.83
N ALA A 106 6.79 11.27 -13.65
CA ALA A 106 5.59 11.88 -14.22
C ALA A 106 5.17 13.19 -13.53
N ARG A 107 5.75 13.54 -12.36
CA ARG A 107 5.41 14.73 -11.57
C ARG A 107 3.94 14.77 -11.13
N VAL A 108 3.35 13.59 -10.97
CA VAL A 108 1.94 13.39 -10.62
C VAL A 108 1.79 13.20 -9.10
N ASP A 109 0.68 13.69 -8.55
CA ASP A 109 0.35 13.53 -7.13
C ASP A 109 -0.18 12.13 -6.82
N ARG A 110 0.00 11.67 -5.57
CA ARG A 110 -0.44 10.33 -5.14
C ARG A 110 -1.95 10.04 -5.23
N PRO A 111 -2.90 10.99 -5.05
CA PRO A 111 -4.30 10.74 -5.37
C PRO A 111 -4.52 10.36 -6.84
N ASP A 112 -3.75 10.94 -7.77
CA ASP A 112 -3.85 10.71 -9.20
C ASP A 112 -3.13 9.40 -9.58
N GLN A 113 -3.87 8.29 -9.60
CA GLN A 113 -3.31 6.99 -10.01
C GLN A 113 -3.20 6.82 -11.52
N HIS A 114 -4.13 7.42 -12.24
CA HIS A 114 -4.21 7.38 -13.68
C HIS A 114 -4.23 8.81 -14.20
N THR A 115 -3.36 9.09 -15.17
CA THR A 115 -3.25 10.38 -15.81
C THR A 115 -3.52 10.18 -17.28
N TYR A 116 -4.56 10.84 -17.80
CA TYR A 116 -4.94 10.70 -19.20
C TYR A 116 -4.56 11.96 -19.95
N LYS A 117 -4.00 11.83 -21.16
CA LYS A 117 -3.75 12.99 -22.03
C LYS A 117 -4.99 13.24 -22.88
N ILE A 118 -5.43 14.49 -22.95
CA ILE A 118 -6.45 14.91 -23.92
C ILE A 118 -5.80 14.89 -25.30
N MET A 119 -6.26 14.00 -26.17
CA MET A 119 -5.79 13.87 -27.55
C MET A 119 -6.72 14.68 -28.46
N ALA A 120 -6.36 15.93 -28.76
CA ALA A 120 -7.13 16.77 -29.67
C ALA A 120 -6.36 17.04 -30.96
N ASN A 121 -7.07 16.99 -32.10
CA ASN A 121 -6.50 17.27 -33.40
C ASN A 121 -6.52 18.80 -33.66
N PRO A 122 -5.37 19.48 -33.84
CA PRO A 122 -5.31 20.92 -34.04
C PRO A 122 -5.95 21.43 -35.35
N GLN A 123 -6.46 20.56 -36.21
CA GLN A 123 -6.96 20.91 -37.56
C GLN A 123 -8.50 20.93 -37.68
N SER A 124 -9.22 21.22 -36.59
CA SER A 124 -10.69 21.36 -36.63
C SER A 124 -11.10 22.59 -37.43
N LYS A 125 -11.61 22.39 -38.65
CA LYS A 125 -12.10 23.45 -39.56
C LYS A 125 -13.41 24.13 -39.12
N THR A 126 -13.98 23.77 -37.97
CA THR A 126 -15.35 24.14 -37.56
C THR A 126 -15.44 25.15 -36.40
N GLY A 127 -14.33 25.65 -35.87
CA GLY A 127 -14.31 26.74 -34.89
C GLY A 127 -14.74 26.38 -33.45
N ALA A 128 -14.94 25.10 -33.14
CA ALA A 128 -15.22 24.60 -31.79
C ALA A 128 -14.01 23.87 -31.18
N VAL A 129 -13.68 24.31 -29.96
CA VAL A 129 -12.54 24.01 -29.06
C VAL A 129 -11.25 23.50 -29.70
N ASP A 130 -10.32 24.44 -29.83
CA ASP A 130 -8.88 24.19 -29.82
C ASP A 130 -8.43 23.82 -28.39
N LEU A 131 -8.11 22.54 -28.20
CA LEU A 131 -7.52 21.96 -26.99
C LEU A 131 -5.97 21.89 -27.10
N SER A 132 -5.36 22.72 -27.96
CA SER A 132 -3.92 22.70 -28.30
C SER A 132 -2.95 22.73 -27.13
N ASN A 133 -3.38 23.25 -25.97
CA ASN A 133 -2.57 23.33 -24.75
C ASN A 133 -3.22 22.62 -23.54
N ALA A 134 -4.27 21.81 -23.72
CA ALA A 134 -4.97 21.22 -22.59
C ALA A 134 -4.09 20.16 -21.89
N PRO A 135 -3.60 20.43 -20.67
CA PRO A 135 -2.75 19.49 -19.97
C PRO A 135 -3.66 18.39 -19.39
N TYR A 136 -3.05 17.24 -19.14
CA TYR A 136 -3.66 16.00 -18.64
C TYR A 136 -5.00 16.10 -17.89
N VAL A 137 -5.89 15.15 -18.12
CA VAL A 137 -7.05 14.90 -17.24
C VAL A 137 -6.53 14.34 -15.92
N LEU A 138 -6.69 15.13 -14.87
CA LEU A 138 -6.35 14.81 -13.49
C LEU A 138 -7.61 14.71 -12.63
N MET A 139 -7.48 14.07 -11.48
CA MET A 139 -8.56 13.98 -10.51
C MET A 139 -8.71 15.34 -9.80
N GLU A 140 -9.93 15.89 -9.75
CA GLU A 140 -10.19 17.09 -8.95
C GLU A 140 -9.95 16.77 -7.47
N ASN A 141 -9.14 17.60 -6.79
CA ASN A 141 -8.80 17.40 -5.38
C ASN A 141 -9.40 18.45 -4.44
N VAL A 142 -10.16 19.44 -4.94
CA VAL A 142 -10.70 20.52 -4.09
C VAL A 142 -12.23 20.53 -4.11
N GLY A 143 -12.83 21.09 -3.06
CA GLY A 143 -14.28 21.25 -2.96
C GLY A 143 -15.05 19.95 -2.75
N PRO A 144 -16.39 19.98 -2.90
CA PRO A 144 -17.25 18.81 -2.69
C PRO A 144 -16.92 17.63 -3.61
N VAL A 145 -16.61 17.90 -4.88
CA VAL A 145 -16.21 16.87 -5.87
C VAL A 145 -14.87 16.27 -5.48
N GLY A 146 -13.87 17.09 -5.13
CA GLY A 146 -12.58 16.57 -4.69
C GLY A 146 -12.65 15.74 -3.41
N ARG A 147 -13.52 16.11 -2.47
CA ARG A 147 -13.80 15.30 -1.28
C ARG A 147 -14.39 13.93 -1.65
N PHE A 148 -15.35 13.89 -2.58
CA PHE A 148 -15.90 12.65 -3.10
C PHE A 148 -14.84 11.78 -3.79
N ASN A 149 -14.04 12.38 -4.68
CA ASN A 149 -12.96 11.68 -5.38
C ASN A 149 -11.94 11.06 -4.40
N ARG A 150 -11.54 11.80 -3.36
CA ARG A 150 -10.64 11.26 -2.32
C ARG A 150 -11.28 10.12 -1.52
N ALA A 151 -12.57 10.22 -1.19
CA ALA A 151 -13.28 9.14 -0.52
C ALA A 151 -13.32 7.87 -1.39
N GLN A 152 -13.62 8.00 -2.69
CA GLN A 152 -13.55 6.88 -3.63
C GLN A 152 -12.14 6.31 -3.72
N ARG A 153 -11.11 7.16 -3.83
CA ARG A 153 -9.72 6.71 -3.87
C ARG A 153 -9.28 6.01 -2.58
N ALA A 154 -9.78 6.45 -1.42
CA ALA A 154 -9.54 5.77 -0.15
C ALA A 154 -10.16 4.37 -0.11
N ALA A 155 -11.35 4.20 -0.70
CA ALA A 155 -12.00 2.90 -0.89
C ALA A 155 -11.19 2.01 -1.84
N PHE A 156 -10.85 2.49 -3.04
CA PHE A 156 -10.03 1.71 -3.99
C PHE A 156 -8.66 1.32 -3.43
N HIS A 157 -8.03 2.18 -2.63
CA HIS A 157 -6.77 1.82 -1.97
C HIS A 157 -6.96 0.65 -0.99
N PHE A 158 -8.14 0.47 -0.42
CA PHE A 158 -8.41 -0.66 0.48
C PHE A 158 -8.49 -1.92 -0.34
N ASP A 159 -9.28 -1.89 -1.41
CA ASP A 159 -9.51 -3.01 -2.29
C ASP A 159 -8.21 -3.50 -2.93
N GLU A 160 -7.34 -2.60 -3.40
CA GLU A 160 -6.03 -2.92 -4.03
C GLU A 160 -5.03 -3.73 -3.18
N GLY A 161 -5.28 -3.85 -1.87
CA GLY A 161 -4.48 -4.64 -0.95
C GLY A 161 -5.30 -5.69 -0.19
N LEU A 162 -6.61 -5.75 -0.40
CA LEU A 162 -7.52 -6.56 0.37
C LEU A 162 -7.28 -8.04 0.12
N GLU A 163 -7.02 -8.46 -1.12
CA GLU A 163 -6.86 -9.87 -1.47
C GLU A 163 -5.63 -10.48 -0.81
N LEU A 164 -4.50 -9.76 -0.83
CA LEU A 164 -3.30 -10.20 -0.14
C LEU A 164 -3.51 -10.21 1.38
N LEU A 165 -4.16 -9.19 1.93
CA LEU A 165 -4.46 -9.14 3.36
C LEU A 165 -5.34 -10.32 3.79
N LEU A 166 -6.39 -10.65 3.04
CA LEU A 166 -7.24 -11.81 3.33
C LEU A 166 -6.46 -13.12 3.26
N GLY A 167 -5.60 -13.28 2.25
CA GLY A 167 -4.73 -14.44 2.15
C GLY A 167 -3.78 -14.57 3.35
N SER A 168 -3.19 -13.46 3.81
CA SER A 168 -2.28 -13.48 4.96
C SER A 168 -3.00 -13.74 6.28
N ILE A 169 -4.19 -13.16 6.47
CA ILE A 169 -5.06 -13.43 7.62
C ILE A 169 -5.40 -14.91 7.70
N PHE A 170 -5.80 -15.51 6.57
CA PHE A 170 -6.17 -16.92 6.52
C PHE A 170 -4.98 -17.82 6.87
N LEU A 171 -3.85 -17.64 6.18
CA LEU A 171 -2.66 -18.48 6.36
C LEU A 171 -2.03 -18.30 7.75
N ALA A 172 -1.78 -17.06 8.19
CA ALA A 172 -1.21 -16.82 9.51
C ALA A 172 -2.20 -17.15 10.63
N GLY A 173 -3.50 -16.98 10.41
CA GLY A 173 -4.56 -17.22 11.39
C GLY A 173 -4.75 -18.69 11.74
N ILE A 174 -4.44 -19.61 10.82
CA ILE A 174 -4.41 -21.06 11.11
C ILE A 174 -3.41 -21.35 12.24
N ILE A 175 -2.24 -20.70 12.21
CA ILE A 175 -1.17 -20.92 13.19
C ILE A 175 -1.34 -20.04 14.43
N PHE A 176 -1.62 -18.74 14.26
CA PHE A 176 -1.64 -17.72 15.31
C PHE A 176 -2.94 -16.89 15.34
N PRO A 177 -4.12 -17.49 15.60
CA PRO A 177 -5.41 -16.82 15.46
C PRO A 177 -5.57 -15.61 16.40
N GLN A 178 -5.15 -15.71 17.67
CA GLN A 178 -5.25 -14.60 18.62
C GLN A 178 -4.35 -13.43 18.22
N LEU A 179 -3.15 -13.73 17.71
CA LEU A 179 -2.21 -12.71 17.27
C LEU A 179 -2.74 -11.98 16.04
N VAL A 180 -3.21 -12.73 15.04
CA VAL A 180 -3.79 -12.17 13.81
C VAL A 180 -5.02 -11.34 14.14
N PHE A 181 -5.89 -11.77 15.06
CA PHE A 181 -7.02 -10.98 15.53
C PHE A 181 -6.58 -9.63 16.12
N GLY A 182 -5.58 -9.63 17.02
CA GLY A 182 -5.06 -8.40 17.62
C GLY A 182 -4.47 -7.43 16.59
N LEU A 183 -3.66 -7.96 15.66
CA LEU A 183 -3.09 -7.16 14.57
C LEU A 183 -4.18 -6.61 13.63
N MET A 184 -5.23 -7.39 13.37
CA MET A 184 -6.37 -6.94 12.56
C MET A 184 -7.23 -5.89 13.25
N ALA A 185 -7.38 -5.94 14.57
CA ALA A 185 -8.06 -4.87 15.31
C ALA A 185 -7.31 -3.54 15.14
N ILE A 186 -5.98 -3.55 15.28
CA ILE A 186 -5.13 -2.37 15.06
C ILE A 186 -5.25 -1.89 13.60
N TYR A 187 -5.16 -2.82 12.64
CA TYR A 187 -5.31 -2.52 11.22
C TYR A 187 -6.64 -1.82 10.91
N CYS A 188 -7.76 -2.34 11.43
CA CYS A 188 -9.09 -1.79 11.18
C CYS A 188 -9.27 -0.38 11.76
N VAL A 189 -8.74 -0.12 12.96
CA VAL A 189 -8.72 1.24 13.55
C VAL A 189 -7.88 2.18 12.69
N GLY A 190 -6.67 1.76 12.32
CA GLY A 190 -5.81 2.51 11.42
C GLY A 190 -6.48 2.78 10.07
N ARG A 191 -7.22 1.80 9.54
CA ARG A 191 -7.90 1.91 8.23
C ARG A 191 -9.01 2.93 8.28
N LYS A 192 -9.83 2.92 9.34
CA LYS A 192 -10.87 3.93 9.56
C LYS A 192 -10.27 5.33 9.60
N TRP A 193 -9.22 5.53 10.40
CA TRP A 193 -8.55 6.83 10.50
C TRP A 193 -7.91 7.27 9.18
N PHE A 194 -7.32 6.33 8.44
CA PHE A 194 -6.76 6.58 7.11
C PHE A 194 -7.85 7.03 6.13
N THR A 195 -8.99 6.35 6.07
CA THR A 195 -10.08 6.69 5.13
C THR A 195 -10.72 8.03 5.46
N ASP A 196 -10.94 8.31 6.75
CA ASP A 196 -11.49 9.58 7.21
C ASP A 196 -10.50 10.73 6.90
N GLY A 197 -9.22 10.56 7.28
CA GLY A 197 -8.18 11.56 7.03
C GLY A 197 -7.94 11.81 5.54
N TYR A 198 -8.04 10.78 4.71
CA TYR A 198 -7.88 10.91 3.26
C TYR A 198 -9.08 11.62 2.62
N THR A 199 -10.30 11.38 3.11
CA THR A 199 -11.50 12.11 2.68
C THR A 199 -11.35 13.61 2.96
N GLU A 200 -10.80 13.99 4.11
CA GLU A 200 -10.62 15.39 4.47
C GLU A 200 -9.46 16.05 3.70
N SER A 201 -8.32 15.38 3.50
CA SER A 201 -7.22 15.94 2.71
C SER A 201 -6.25 14.89 2.14
N CYS A 202 -5.49 15.26 1.11
CA CYS A 202 -4.45 14.40 0.53
C CYS A 202 -3.30 14.10 1.51
N GLU A 203 -3.03 14.98 2.47
CA GLU A 203 -1.97 14.85 3.47
C GLU A 203 -2.45 14.14 4.74
N GLY A 204 -3.73 14.27 5.10
CA GLY A 204 -4.34 13.68 6.30
C GLY A 204 -4.28 12.15 6.37
N ARG A 205 -4.02 11.49 5.23
CA ARG A 205 -3.80 10.04 5.16
C ARG A 205 -2.46 9.58 5.75
N MET A 206 -1.47 10.46 5.93
CA MET A 206 -0.09 10.07 6.23
C MET A 206 0.11 9.60 7.68
N GLY A 207 -0.52 10.27 8.65
CA GLY A 207 -0.38 9.91 10.07
C GLY A 207 -0.88 8.50 10.39
N PRO A 208 -2.11 8.12 9.99
CA PRO A 208 -2.64 6.78 10.24
C PRO A 208 -2.03 5.66 9.39
N PHE A 209 -1.23 6.01 8.37
CA PHE A 209 -0.70 5.04 7.40
C PHE A 209 0.15 3.96 8.07
N GLU A 210 0.91 4.31 9.10
CA GLU A 210 1.77 3.36 9.82
C GLU A 210 0.95 2.32 10.58
N LEU A 211 -0.20 2.69 11.14
CA LEU A 211 -1.12 1.78 11.83
C LEU A 211 -1.82 0.78 10.89
N VAL A 212 -1.80 1.05 9.58
CA VAL A 212 -2.31 0.14 8.55
C VAL A 212 -1.18 -0.74 8.01
N VAL A 213 -0.03 -0.14 7.71
CA VAL A 213 1.10 -0.86 7.08
C VAL A 213 1.76 -1.81 8.07
N LEU A 214 2.04 -1.39 9.30
CA LEU A 214 2.82 -2.22 10.21
C LEU A 214 2.11 -3.54 10.55
N PRO A 215 0.82 -3.57 10.96
CA PRO A 215 0.16 -4.83 11.25
C PRO A 215 0.03 -5.74 10.03
N SER A 216 -0.30 -5.19 8.85
CA SER A 216 -0.43 -5.99 7.62
C SER A 216 0.91 -6.60 7.19
N MET A 217 2.01 -5.85 7.33
CA MET A 217 3.37 -6.35 7.05
C MET A 217 3.81 -7.40 8.07
N ILE A 218 3.47 -7.24 9.36
CA ILE A 218 3.75 -8.25 10.38
C ILE A 218 3.01 -9.55 10.06
N ILE A 219 1.71 -9.48 9.69
CA ILE A 219 0.95 -10.68 9.31
C ILE A 219 1.58 -11.35 8.08
N ALA A 220 1.97 -10.58 7.07
CA ALA A 220 2.69 -11.11 5.91
C ALA A 220 4.03 -11.77 6.28
N ALA A 221 4.79 -11.18 7.21
CA ALA A 221 6.05 -11.74 7.70
C ALA A 221 5.84 -13.04 8.49
N LEU A 222 4.74 -13.16 9.26
CA LEU A 222 4.38 -14.44 9.89
C LEU A 222 4.21 -15.54 8.85
N VAL A 223 3.52 -15.27 7.73
CA VAL A 223 3.36 -16.25 6.64
C VAL A 223 4.72 -16.69 6.09
N GLY A 224 5.64 -15.75 5.85
CA GLY A 224 6.99 -16.08 5.39
C GLY A 224 7.80 -16.91 6.38
N ILE A 225 7.72 -16.59 7.68
CA ILE A 225 8.38 -17.36 8.74
C ILE A 225 7.80 -18.77 8.84
N ILE A 226 6.47 -18.90 8.82
CA ILE A 226 5.79 -20.21 8.85
C ILE A 226 6.21 -21.05 7.64
N ALA A 227 6.30 -20.45 6.44
CA ALA A 227 6.78 -21.17 5.24
C ALA A 227 8.16 -21.80 5.47
N VAL A 228 9.12 -21.03 6.01
CA VAL A 228 10.47 -21.52 6.31
C VAL A 228 10.41 -22.63 7.36
N GLN A 229 9.65 -22.45 8.44
CA GLN A 229 9.55 -23.42 9.52
C GLN A 229 8.86 -24.73 9.10
N ALA A 230 7.90 -24.67 8.17
CA ALA A 230 7.20 -25.84 7.66
C ALA A 230 7.99 -26.59 6.56
N ILE A 231 8.89 -25.91 5.83
CA ILE A 231 9.69 -26.54 4.76
C ILE A 231 11.03 -27.08 5.29
N VAL A 232 11.68 -26.34 6.19
CA VAL A 232 13.10 -26.59 6.56
C VAL A 232 13.27 -27.28 7.91
N LEU A 233 12.40 -26.95 8.86
CA LEU A 233 12.49 -27.42 10.25
C LEU A 233 11.46 -28.52 10.50
#